data_AF-A0A1F2Y9X8-F1
#
_entry.id   AF-A0A1F2Y9X8-F1
#
_cell.length_a   1.000
_cell.length_b   1.000
_cell.length_c   1.000
_cell.angle_alpha   90.00
_cell.angle_beta   90.00
_cell.angle_gamma   90.00
#
_symmetry.space_group_name_H-M   'P 1'
#
loop_
_entity.id
_entity.type
_entity.pdbx_description
1 polymer ?
#
loop_
_entity_poly.entity_id
_entity_poly.type
_entity_poly.pdbx_seq_one_letter_code
_entity_poly.pdbx_strand_id
1 'polypeptide(L)'
;MRLRFPKDWQAHRHPVNIRHHGKDRTLGERLADGVTAAVGSWPFITTQSVLLGFWIFANAILIRDWLGGKPFDPYPFILLNLVLSFQAAYTGPVVMMSQNRQTAMDRDEAEHDYEVDRQALERLERIDARLSRIETAIGQARS
;
A
#
# COMPACT_ATOMS: atom_id res chain seq x y z
N MET A 1 13.52 -37.54 1.70
CA MET A 1 13.55 -36.93 3.05
C MET A 1 12.68 -35.68 3.01
N ARG A 2 11.45 -35.71 3.56
CA ARG A 2 10.54 -34.55 3.57
C ARG A 2 10.88 -33.67 4.76
N LEU A 3 11.36 -32.45 4.50
CA LEU A 3 11.55 -31.43 5.52
C LEU A 3 10.18 -31.11 6.15
N ARG A 4 10.01 -31.42 7.43
CA ARG A 4 8.80 -31.10 8.20
C ARG A 4 9.05 -29.78 8.92
N PHE A 5 8.52 -28.70 8.37
CA PHE A 5 8.60 -27.38 8.99
C PHE A 5 7.81 -27.37 10.31
N PRO A 6 8.36 -26.80 11.40
CA PRO A 6 7.67 -26.70 12.68
C PRO A 6 6.49 -25.71 12.60
N LYS A 7 5.44 -25.99 13.39
CA LYS A 7 4.07 -25.46 13.24
C LYS A 7 3.90 -23.99 13.72
N ASP A 8 4.98 -23.37 14.17
CA ASP A 8 5.09 -22.02 14.71
C ASP A 8 5.48 -20.97 13.67
N TRP A 9 5.90 -21.38 12.46
CA TRP A 9 6.08 -20.50 11.30
C TRP A 9 4.73 -20.07 10.69
N GLN A 10 3.90 -19.41 11.50
CA GLN A 10 2.72 -18.69 11.04
C GLN A 10 3.17 -17.39 10.38
N ALA A 11 3.55 -17.46 9.10
CA ALA A 11 3.91 -16.31 8.27
C ALA A 11 2.86 -15.17 8.28
N HIS A 12 1.65 -15.44 8.78
CA HIS A 12 0.53 -14.50 8.85
C HIS A 12 0.49 -13.66 10.14
N ARG A 13 1.38 -13.91 11.11
CA ARG A 13 1.44 -13.18 12.39
C ARG A 13 2.80 -12.55 12.64
N HIS A 14 3.31 -11.85 11.62
CA HIS A 14 4.50 -11.03 11.80
C HIS A 14 4.22 -9.96 12.87
N PRO A 15 5.10 -9.79 13.88
CA PRO A 15 4.88 -8.85 14.99
C PRO A 15 4.73 -7.39 14.51
N VAL A 16 5.35 -7.05 13.38
CA VAL A 16 5.19 -5.74 12.70
C VAL A 16 3.73 -5.53 12.26
N ASN A 17 3.08 -6.56 11.74
CA ASN A 17 1.70 -6.47 11.23
C ASN A 17 0.67 -6.27 12.36
N ILE A 18 0.99 -6.67 13.59
CA ILE A 18 0.11 -6.52 14.75
C ILE A 18 0.12 -5.07 15.26
N ARG A 19 1.23 -4.33 15.10
CA ARG A 19 1.33 -2.91 15.51
C ARG A 19 0.49 -1.98 14.63
N HIS A 20 0.35 -2.28 13.33
CA HIS A 20 -0.42 -1.44 12.39
C HIS A 20 -1.91 -1.80 12.27
N HIS A 21 -2.37 -2.85 12.97
CA HIS A 21 -3.78 -3.24 13.06
C HIS A 21 -4.48 -2.77 14.36
N GLY A 22 -3.87 -1.83 15.09
CA GLY A 22 -4.52 -1.14 16.20
C GLY A 22 -5.89 -0.60 15.79
N LYS A 23 -6.90 -0.88 16.61
CA LYS A 23 -8.34 -0.60 16.38
C LYS A 23 -8.71 0.89 16.32
N ASP A 24 -7.74 1.80 16.32
CA ASP A 24 -7.92 3.25 16.35
C ASP A 24 -7.73 3.89 14.97
N ARG A 25 -8.29 3.26 13.92
CA ARG A 25 -8.30 3.87 12.59
C ARG A 25 -9.31 5.00 12.57
N THR A 26 -8.82 6.23 12.49
CA THR A 26 -9.67 7.41 12.30
C THR A 26 -10.42 7.32 10.97
N LEU A 27 -11.62 7.90 10.90
CA LEU A 27 -12.45 7.88 9.68
C LEU A 27 -11.70 8.47 8.47
N GLY A 28 -10.81 9.45 8.71
CA GLY A 28 -9.95 10.05 7.70
C GLY A 28 -8.94 9.06 7.11
N GLU A 29 -8.33 8.19 7.92
CA GLU A 29 -7.37 7.19 7.44
C GLU A 29 -8.03 6.11 6.60
N ARG A 30 -9.26 5.70 6.95
CA ARG A 30 -10.04 4.75 6.13
C ARG A 30 -10.44 5.34 4.79
N LEU A 31 -10.81 6.62 4.77
CA LEU A 31 -11.15 7.34 3.54
C LEU A 31 -9.92 7.56 2.66
N ALA A 32 -8.80 7.98 3.25
CA ALA A 32 -7.54 8.15 2.52
C ALA A 32 -7.08 6.84 1.88
N ASP A 33 -7.17 5.71 2.61
CA ASP A 33 -6.84 4.39 2.07
C ASP A 33 -7.75 3.95 0.94
N GLY A 34 -9.06 4.16 1.11
CA GLY A 34 -10.04 3.85 0.08
C GLY A 34 -9.84 4.70 -1.16
N VAL A 35 -9.51 5.98 -1.00
CA VAL A 35 -9.24 6.90 -2.11
C VAL A 35 -7.92 6.56 -2.79
N THR A 36 -6.84 6.29 -2.08
CA THR A 36 -5.56 5.88 -2.68
C THR A 36 -5.67 4.54 -3.40
N ALA A 37 -6.34 3.56 -2.79
CA ALA A 37 -6.59 2.27 -3.43
C ALA A 37 -7.48 2.42 -4.67
N ALA A 38 -8.46 3.33 -4.64
CA ALA A 38 -9.30 3.62 -5.79
C ALA A 38 -8.52 4.33 -6.89
N VAL A 39 -7.79 5.41 -6.59
CA VAL A 39 -7.04 6.23 -7.56
C VAL A 39 -5.98 5.42 -8.33
N GLY A 40 -5.39 4.40 -7.70
CA GLY A 40 -4.44 3.48 -8.35
C GLY A 40 -5.06 2.33 -9.14
N SER A 41 -6.39 2.21 -9.19
CA SER A 41 -7.08 1.02 -9.72
C SER A 41 -7.77 1.29 -11.06
N TRP A 42 -7.77 0.29 -11.95
CA TRP A 42 -8.52 0.29 -13.22
C TRP A 42 -9.99 0.77 -13.14
N PRO A 43 -10.79 0.41 -12.11
CA PRO A 43 -12.18 0.89 -12.02
C PRO A 43 -12.32 2.40 -11.78
N PHE A 44 -11.30 3.11 -11.28
CA PHE A 44 -11.35 4.57 -11.13
C PHE A 44 -11.34 5.27 -12.49
N ILE A 45 -10.49 4.82 -13.41
CA ILE A 45 -10.43 5.36 -14.78
C ILE A 45 -11.78 5.16 -15.48
N THR A 46 -12.38 3.97 -15.33
CA THR A 46 -13.70 3.67 -15.89
C THR A 46 -14.79 4.54 -15.26
N THR A 47 -14.81 4.70 -13.94
CA THR A 47 -15.81 5.54 -13.25
C THR A 47 -15.70 7.00 -13.66
N GLN A 48 -14.47 7.54 -13.75
CA GLN A 48 -14.22 8.92 -14.17
C GLN A 48 -14.67 9.12 -15.62
N SER A 49 -14.33 8.18 -16.52
CA SER A 49 -14.75 8.22 -17.92
C SER A 49 -16.26 8.14 -18.10
N VAL A 50 -16.96 7.30 -17.31
CA VAL A 50 -18.43 7.22 -17.32
C VAL A 50 -19.06 8.50 -16.78
N LEU A 51 -18.51 9.07 -15.70
CA LEU A 51 -19.00 10.33 -15.14
C LEU A 51 -18.84 11.49 -16.13
N LEU A 52 -17.70 11.56 -16.80
CA LEU A 52 -17.43 12.54 -17.86
C LEU A 52 -18.40 12.35 -19.04
N GLY A 53 -18.56 11.11 -19.51
CA GLY A 53 -19.48 10.76 -20.57
C GLY A 53 -20.94 11.07 -20.21
N PHE A 54 -21.36 10.76 -18.99
CA PHE A 54 -22.68 11.08 -18.46
C PHE A 54 -22.92 12.59 -18.39
N TRP A 55 -21.93 13.36 -17.94
CA TRP A 55 -22.03 14.82 -17.87
C TRP A 55 -22.14 15.45 -19.26
N ILE A 56 -21.35 14.97 -20.22
CA ILE A 56 -21.43 15.39 -21.62
C ILE A 56 -22.79 15.02 -22.21
N PHE A 57 -23.28 13.80 -21.96
CA PHE A 57 -24.58 13.33 -22.46
C PHE A 57 -25.75 14.09 -21.86
N ALA A 58 -25.71 14.36 -20.55
CA ALA A 58 -26.69 15.18 -19.85
C ALA A 58 -26.68 16.64 -20.39
N ASN A 59 -25.52 17.25 -20.58
CA ASN A 59 -25.48 18.59 -21.17
C ASN A 59 -25.89 18.61 -22.66
N ALA A 60 -25.53 17.59 -23.44
CA ALA A 60 -25.80 17.53 -24.87
C ALA A 60 -27.26 17.18 -25.21
N ILE A 61 -27.94 16.35 -24.43
CA ILE A 61 -29.30 15.86 -24.74
C ILE A 61 -30.35 16.55 -23.89
N LEU A 62 -30.15 16.65 -22.57
CA LEU A 62 -31.16 17.24 -21.67
C LEU A 62 -31.30 18.75 -21.87
N ILE A 63 -30.25 19.46 -22.28
CA ILE A 63 -30.29 20.93 -22.37
C ILE A 63 -30.50 21.41 -23.80
N ARG A 64 -29.99 20.68 -24.80
CA ARG A 64 -30.23 20.97 -26.22
C ARG A 64 -31.66 20.64 -26.63
N ASP A 65 -32.19 19.49 -26.20
CA ASP A 65 -33.46 18.96 -26.73
C ASP A 65 -34.66 19.21 -25.80
N TRP A 66 -34.48 19.43 -24.48
CA TRP A 66 -35.60 19.52 -23.53
C TRP A 66 -35.86 20.92 -22.94
N LEU A 67 -34.86 21.82 -22.86
CA LEU A 67 -34.96 23.06 -22.06
C LEU A 67 -34.80 24.39 -22.84
N GLY A 68 -35.02 24.39 -24.16
CA GLY A 68 -35.20 25.64 -24.93
C GLY A 68 -33.91 26.39 -25.30
N GLY A 69 -32.77 25.68 -25.40
CA GLY A 69 -31.60 26.18 -26.15
C GLY A 69 -30.61 27.07 -25.39
N LYS A 70 -30.66 27.13 -24.06
CA LYS A 70 -29.62 27.79 -23.24
C LYS A 70 -28.69 26.73 -22.61
N PRO A 71 -27.44 26.59 -23.09
CA PRO A 71 -26.48 25.68 -22.47
C PRO A 71 -26.22 26.10 -21.03
N PHE A 72 -26.44 25.20 -20.06
CA PHE A 72 -26.10 25.43 -18.65
C PHE A 72 -24.58 25.55 -18.46
N ASP A 73 -23.80 24.91 -19.32
CA ASP A 73 -22.34 25.01 -19.37
C ASP A 73 -21.85 25.15 -20.83
N PRO A 74 -21.80 26.38 -21.39
CA PRO A 74 -21.29 26.65 -22.74
C PRO A 74 -19.79 26.30 -22.85
N TYR A 75 -19.35 25.99 -24.07
CA TYR A 75 -17.93 25.76 -24.36
C TYR A 75 -17.09 26.97 -23.88
N PRO A 76 -16.09 26.82 -22.99
CA PRO A 76 -15.41 25.62 -22.50
C PRO A 76 -15.88 25.23 -21.08
N PHE A 77 -16.55 24.08 -20.94
CA PHE A 77 -17.17 23.55 -19.71
C PHE A 77 -16.50 24.02 -18.38
N ILE A 78 -16.93 25.17 -17.86
CA ILE A 78 -16.20 25.89 -16.81
C ILE A 78 -16.35 25.18 -15.47
N LEU A 79 -17.52 24.59 -15.23
CA LEU A 79 -17.83 23.85 -14.01
C LEU A 79 -17.09 22.53 -13.98
N LEU A 80 -17.06 21.82 -15.11
CA LEU A 80 -16.32 20.57 -15.22
C LEU A 80 -14.81 20.80 -15.03
N ASN A 81 -14.27 21.89 -15.60
CA ASN A 81 -12.88 22.25 -15.43
C ASN A 81 -12.55 22.60 -13.97
N LEU A 82 -13.44 23.34 -13.29
CA LEU A 82 -13.30 23.69 -11.87
C LEU A 82 -13.31 22.43 -10.98
N VAL A 83 -14.26 21.53 -11.21
CA VAL A 83 -14.39 20.29 -10.42
C VAL A 83 -13.19 19.38 -10.64
N LEU A 84 -12.73 19.20 -11.88
CA LEU A 84 -11.53 18.40 -12.18
C LEU A 84 -10.27 19.02 -11.59
N SER A 85 -10.12 20.34 -11.65
CA SER A 85 -8.99 21.05 -11.05
C SER A 85 -8.97 20.88 -9.52
N PHE A 86 -10.13 21.00 -8.87
CA PHE A 86 -10.27 20.77 -7.43
C PHE A 86 -9.99 19.30 -7.06
N GLN A 87 -10.51 18.35 -7.85
CA GLN A 87 -10.24 16.92 -7.66
C GLN A 87 -8.74 16.63 -7.73
N ALA A 88 -8.04 17.14 -8.75
CA ALA A 88 -6.60 16.97 -8.91
C ALA A 88 -5.83 17.60 -7.74
N ALA A 89 -6.21 18.81 -7.31
CA ALA A 89 -5.59 19.50 -6.18
C ALA A 89 -5.72 18.72 -4.86
N TYR A 90 -6.85 18.04 -4.62
CA TYR A 90 -7.06 17.23 -3.43
C TYR A 90 -6.41 15.83 -3.51
N THR A 91 -6.25 15.31 -4.73
CA THR A 91 -5.65 13.98 -4.94
C THR A 91 -4.19 13.94 -4.48
N GLY A 92 -3.40 14.97 -4.77
CA GLY A 92 -1.98 15.05 -4.39
C GLY A 92 -1.74 14.87 -2.88
N PRO A 93 -2.37 15.67 -2.01
CA PRO A 93 -2.25 15.54 -0.55
C PRO A 93 -2.72 14.20 -0.01
N VAL A 94 -3.84 13.65 -0.50
CA VAL A 94 -4.35 12.35 -0.06
C VAL A 94 -3.36 11.24 -0.42
N VAL A 95 -2.83 11.27 -1.65
CA VAL A 95 -1.80 10.33 -2.09
C VAL A 95 -0.55 10.49 -1.21
N MET A 96 -0.07 11.71 -0.95
CA MET A 96 1.08 11.93 -0.08
C MET A 96 0.86 11.43 1.36
N MET A 97 -0.34 11.61 1.93
CA MET A 97 -0.66 11.07 3.26
C MET A 97 -0.63 9.54 3.28
N SER A 98 -1.18 8.91 2.24
CA SER A 98 -1.15 7.45 2.13
C SER A 98 0.24 6.88 1.88
N GLN A 99 1.08 7.60 1.12
CA GLN A 99 2.49 7.27 0.88
C GLN A 99 3.31 7.42 2.16
N ASN A 100 3.18 8.54 2.88
CA ASN A 100 3.88 8.80 4.13
C ASN A 100 3.61 7.68 5.16
N ARG A 101 2.39 7.13 5.16
CA ARG A 101 2.04 5.99 6.00
C ARG A 101 2.65 4.66 5.53
N GLN A 102 2.64 4.39 4.24
CA GLN A 102 3.31 3.20 3.69
C GLN A 102 4.81 3.23 4.00
N THR A 103 5.47 4.38 3.79
CA THR A 103 6.89 4.54 4.11
C THR A 103 7.21 4.34 5.59
N ALA A 104 6.32 4.74 6.50
CA ALA A 104 6.49 4.46 7.93
C ALA A 104 6.41 2.96 8.22
N MET A 105 5.47 2.24 7.60
CA MET A 105 5.36 0.79 7.73
C MET A 105 6.59 0.07 7.15
N ASP A 106 7.03 0.48 5.96
CA ASP A 106 8.21 -0.09 5.28
C ASP A 106 9.47 0.09 6.13
N ARG A 107 9.58 1.22 6.83
CA ARG A 107 10.70 1.50 7.74
C ARG A 107 10.68 0.58 8.98
N ASP A 108 9.51 0.42 9.60
CA ASP A 108 9.36 -0.47 10.77
C ASP A 108 9.65 -1.93 10.38
N GLU A 109 9.25 -2.35 9.18
CA GLU A 109 9.57 -3.68 8.63
C GLU A 109 11.08 -3.84 8.40
N ALA A 110 11.73 -2.84 7.79
CA ALA A 110 13.17 -2.86 7.56
C ALA A 110 14.00 -2.88 8.87
N GLU A 111 13.57 -2.16 9.92
CA GLU A 111 14.23 -2.20 11.23
C GLU A 111 14.10 -3.60 11.87
N HIS A 112 12.95 -4.26 11.73
CA HIS A 112 12.76 -5.60 12.25
C HIS A 112 13.58 -6.65 11.48
N ASP A 113 13.60 -6.58 10.15
CA ASP A 113 14.40 -7.48 9.31
C ASP A 113 15.88 -7.36 9.66
N TYR A 114 16.37 -6.14 9.92
CA TYR A 114 17.73 -5.91 10.39
C TYR A 114 18.05 -6.61 11.72
N GLU A 115 17.13 -6.56 12.70
CA GLU A 115 17.29 -7.26 13.98
C GLU A 115 17.33 -8.78 13.81
N VAL A 116 16.46 -9.32 12.94
CA VAL A 116 16.41 -10.76 12.63
C VAL A 116 17.69 -11.21 11.96
N ASP A 117 18.18 -10.46 10.97
CA ASP A 117 19.42 -10.74 10.26
C ASP A 117 20.63 -10.74 11.21
N ARG A 118 20.69 -9.75 12.12
CA ARG A 118 21.74 -9.70 13.14
C ARG A 118 21.69 -10.94 14.05
N GLN A 119 20.51 -11.33 14.52
CA GLN A 119 20.37 -12.54 15.35
C GLN A 119 20.73 -13.81 14.58
N ALA A 120 20.42 -13.88 13.28
CA ALA A 120 20.80 -14.98 12.42
C ALA A 120 22.32 -15.09 12.28
N LEU A 121 23.01 -13.96 12.10
CA LEU A 121 24.47 -13.90 12.06
C LEU A 121 25.10 -14.41 13.36
N GLU A 122 24.62 -13.93 14.53
CA GLU A 122 25.10 -14.40 15.84
C GLU A 122 24.85 -15.91 16.07
N ARG A 123 23.82 -16.48 15.43
CA ARG A 123 23.57 -17.93 15.47
C ARG A 123 24.52 -18.69 14.55
N LEU A 124 24.83 -18.15 13.37
CA LEU A 124 25.81 -18.73 12.43
C LEU A 124 27.20 -18.77 13.06
N GLU A 125 27.65 -17.66 13.65
CA GLU A 125 28.95 -17.60 14.36
C GLU A 125 29.03 -18.63 15.49
N ARG A 126 27.94 -18.83 16.24
CA ARG A 126 27.87 -19.87 17.28
C ARG A 126 27.95 -21.28 16.73
N ILE A 127 27.38 -21.54 15.55
CA ILE A 127 27.47 -22.85 14.88
C ILE A 127 28.90 -23.08 14.41
N ASP A 128 29.53 -22.09 13.77
CA ASP A 128 30.91 -22.15 13.30
C ASP A 128 31.88 -22.45 14.45
N ALA A 129 31.77 -21.69 15.56
CA ALA A 129 32.57 -21.92 16.76
C ALA A 129 32.39 -23.32 17.38
N ARG A 130 31.21 -23.94 17.23
CA ARG A 130 30.97 -25.32 17.67
C ARG A 130 31.60 -26.34 16.72
N LEU A 131 31.54 -26.10 15.41
CA LEU A 131 32.17 -26.95 14.41
C LEU A 131 33.69 -26.98 14.58
N SER A 132 34.33 -25.81 14.75
CA SER A 132 35.79 -25.74 14.97
C SER A 132 36.22 -26.46 16.26
N ARG A 133 35.41 -26.40 17.33
CA ARG A 133 35.66 -27.17 18.57
C ARG A 133 35.60 -28.67 18.36
N ILE A 134 34.65 -29.15 17.56
CA ILE A 134 34.54 -30.58 17.24
C ILE A 134 35.73 -31.01 16.37
N GLU A 135 36.10 -30.22 15.37
CA GLU A 135 37.24 -30.50 14.49
C GLU A 135 38.55 -30.61 15.28
N THR A 136 38.80 -29.66 16.19
CA THR A 136 39.97 -29.69 17.07
C THR A 136 39.98 -30.88 18.03
N ALA A 137 38.83 -31.24 18.62
CA ALA A 137 38.72 -32.41 19.49
C ALA A 137 38.98 -33.73 18.75
N ILE A 138 38.48 -33.87 17.51
CA ILE A 138 38.76 -35.04 16.66
C ILE A 138 40.25 -35.09 16.29
N GLY A 139 40.85 -33.93 15.98
CA GLY A 139 42.28 -33.83 15.69
C GLY A 139 43.14 -34.34 16.86
N GLN A 140 42.80 -33.99 18.10
CA GLN A 140 43.48 -34.47 19.31
C GLN A 140 43.26 -35.96 19.58
N ALA A 141 42.07 -36.50 19.30
CA ALA A 141 41.78 -37.92 19.53
C ALA A 141 42.45 -38.86 18.50
N ARG A 142 42.89 -38.32 17.35
CA ARG A 142 43.54 -39.07 16.27
C ARG A 142 45.08 -39.13 16.42
N SER A 143 45.67 -38.25 17.22
CA SER A 143 47.09 -38.23 17.58
C SER A 143 47.38 -39.03 18.84
#